data_AF-A0A7V7DQ53-F1
#
_entry.id   AF-A0A7V7DQ53-F1
#
_cell.length_a   1.000
_cell.length_b   1.000
_cell.length_c   1.000
_cell.angle_alpha   90.00
_cell.angle_beta   90.00
_cell.angle_gamma   90.00
#
_symmetry.space_group_name_H-M   'P 1'
#
loop_
_entity.id
_entity.type
_entity.pdbx_description
1 polymer ?
#
loop_
_entity_poly.entity_id
_entity_poly.type
_entity_poly.pdbx_seq_one_letter_code
_entity_poly.pdbx_strand_id
1 'polypeptide(L)'
;MDLGLVAPAVDRECPAVSDLPGLIGLLYVLEGSRLGGEVIARQLVQSLPVGAPLRFFRSSGAEAAWANFSLFAARCPPEQIGLCCETAVAAFAFIRDHLDRLR
;
A
#
# COMPACT_ATOMS: atom_id res chain seq x y z
N MET A 1 1.04 0.52 24.49
CA MET A 1 -0.13 -0.31 24.84
C MET A 1 -0.35 -1.27 23.67
N ASP A 2 -0.21 -2.57 23.91
CA ASP A 2 -0.47 -3.61 22.91
C ASP A 2 -1.97 -3.96 22.97
N LEU A 3 -2.66 -4.02 21.84
CA LEU A 3 -4.12 -4.15 21.80
C LEU A 3 -4.61 -5.57 22.17
N GLY A 4 -3.71 -6.51 22.46
CA GLY A 4 -4.03 -7.91 22.74
C GLY A 4 -4.59 -8.67 21.53
N LEU A 5 -4.46 -8.09 20.34
CA LEU A 5 -4.95 -8.65 19.09
C LEU A 5 -3.84 -9.44 18.40
N VAL A 6 -4.13 -10.70 18.05
CA VAL A 6 -3.27 -11.50 17.18
C VAL A 6 -3.51 -11.04 15.74
N ALA A 7 -2.44 -10.76 15.00
CA ALA A 7 -2.55 -10.42 13.58
C ALA A 7 -3.22 -11.59 12.84
N PRO A 8 -4.21 -11.33 11.96
CA PRO A 8 -4.83 -12.39 11.18
C PRO A 8 -3.76 -13.08 10.31
N ALA A 9 -3.89 -14.40 10.15
CA ALA A 9 -3.02 -15.16 9.27
C ALA A 9 -3.20 -14.67 7.84
N VAL A 10 -2.10 -14.39 7.14
CA VAL A 10 -2.11 -14.13 5.70
C VAL A 10 -2.08 -15.49 5.01
N ASP A 11 -3.24 -15.97 4.58
CA ASP A 11 -3.44 -17.27 3.94
C ASP A 11 -3.39 -17.22 2.40
N ARG A 12 -3.28 -16.02 1.83
CA ARG A 12 -3.14 -15.80 0.39
C ARG A 12 -1.73 -15.36 0.03
N GLU A 13 -1.16 -16.05 -0.95
CA GLU A 13 -0.01 -15.55 -1.68
C GLU A 13 -0.44 -14.35 -2.54
N CYS A 14 0.35 -13.28 -2.46
CA CYS A 14 0.23 -12.14 -3.37
C CYS A 14 0.53 -12.63 -4.80
N PRO A 15 -0.18 -12.13 -5.84
CA PRO A 15 0.14 -12.50 -7.22
C PRO A 15 1.63 -12.32 -7.51
N ALA A 16 2.28 -13.37 -8.02
CA ALA A 16 3.68 -13.30 -8.39
C ALA A 16 3.84 -12.32 -9.57
N VAL A 17 4.71 -11.34 -9.38
CA VAL A 17 5.06 -10.37 -10.42
C VAL A 17 6.45 -10.72 -10.94
N SER A 18 6.55 -10.96 -12.25
CA SER A 18 7.80 -11.41 -12.89
C SER A 18 8.38 -10.44 -13.90
N ASP A 19 7.72 -9.32 -14.16
CA ASP A 19 8.15 -8.32 -15.14
C ASP A 19 8.15 -6.88 -14.57
N LEU A 20 8.79 -5.98 -15.30
CA LEU A 20 8.92 -4.58 -14.91
C LEU A 20 7.56 -3.87 -14.81
N PRO A 21 6.61 -4.00 -15.77
CA PRO A 21 5.32 -3.34 -15.68
C PRO A 21 4.50 -3.79 -14.47
N GLY A 22 4.48 -5.10 -14.21
CA GLY A 22 3.80 -5.63 -13.04
C GLY A 22 4.43 -5.12 -11.74
N LEU A 23 5.77 -4.98 -11.70
CA LEU A 23 6.45 -4.46 -10.51
C LEU A 23 6.09 -3.00 -10.27
N ILE A 24 6.02 -2.20 -11.33
CA ILE A 24 5.58 -0.80 -11.26
C ILE A 24 4.12 -0.72 -10.79
N GLY A 25 3.23 -1.55 -11.33
CA GLY A 25 1.83 -1.62 -10.93
C GLY A 25 1.65 -1.98 -9.45
N LEU A 26 2.38 -2.97 -8.96
CA LEU A 26 2.35 -3.36 -7.55
C LEU A 26 2.91 -2.26 -6.63
N LEU A 27 4.06 -1.69 -6.98
CA LEU A 27 4.70 -0.62 -6.19
C LEU A 27 3.86 0.65 -6.16
N TYR A 28 3.13 0.97 -7.23
CA TYR A 28 2.17 2.09 -7.22
C TYR A 28 1.18 1.97 -6.07
N VAL A 29 0.61 0.78 -5.87
CA VAL A 29 -0.36 0.53 -4.78
C VAL A 29 0.32 0.64 -3.42
N LEU A 30 1.48 0.01 -3.26
CA LEU A 30 2.17 -0.02 -1.97
C LEU A 30 2.68 1.35 -1.55
N GLU A 31 3.41 2.06 -2.42
CA GLU A 31 3.94 3.39 -2.12
C GLU A 31 2.83 4.43 -2.00
N GLY A 32 1.79 4.35 -2.83
CA GLY A 32 0.60 5.20 -2.71
C GLY A 32 -0.13 4.99 -1.38
N SER A 33 -0.20 3.74 -0.89
CA SER A 33 -0.83 3.43 0.40
C SER A 33 -0.12 4.08 1.58
N ARG A 34 1.20 4.31 1.51
CA ARG A 34 1.98 5.00 2.55
C ARG A 34 1.60 6.46 2.67
N LEU A 35 1.37 7.14 1.54
CA LEU A 35 0.87 8.52 1.53
C LEU A 35 -0.55 8.60 2.12
N GLY A 36 -1.42 7.66 1.74
CA GLY A 36 -2.77 7.54 2.33
C GLY A 36 -2.73 7.25 3.83
N GLY A 37 -1.75 6.45 4.28
CA GLY A 37 -1.50 6.17 5.69
C GLY A 37 -1.24 7.43 6.51
N GLU A 38 -0.44 8.37 5.99
CA GLU A 38 -0.20 9.66 6.66
C GLU A 38 -1.49 10.49 6.80
N VAL A 39 -2.38 10.44 5.81
CA VAL A 39 -3.69 11.09 5.89
C VAL A 39 -4.55 10.44 6.98
N ILE A 40 -4.60 9.11 7.03
CA ILE A 40 -5.32 8.36 8.07
C ILE A 40 -4.74 8.68 9.45
N ALA A 41 -3.41 8.71 9.60
CA ALA A 41 -2.76 9.03 10.87
C ALA A 41 -3.17 10.42 11.39
N ARG A 42 -3.31 11.42 10.51
CA ARG A 42 -3.79 12.77 10.89
C ARG A 42 -5.22 12.74 11.42
N GLN A 43 -6.11 11.99 10.78
CA GLN A 43 -7.49 11.83 11.25
C GLN A 43 -7.55 11.09 12.59
N LEU A 44 -6.77 10.01 12.74
CA LEU A 44 -6.73 9.23 13.98
C LEU A 44 -6.22 10.04 15.17
N VAL A 45 -5.26 10.95 14.99
CA VAL A 45 -4.80 11.87 16.04
C VAL A 45 -5.94 12.74 16.57
N GLN A 46 -6.88 13.12 15.71
CA GLN A 46 -8.01 13.98 16.08
C GLN A 46 -9.16 13.19 16.70
N SER A 47 -9.32 11.91 16.34
CA SER A 47 -10.47 11.10 16.75
C SER A 47 -10.19 10.14 17.91
N LEU A 48 -8.94 9.81 18.19
CA LEU A 48 -8.57 8.85 19.24
C LEU A 48 -7.92 9.53 20.47
N PRO A 49 -8.00 8.90 21.66
CA PRO A 49 -7.31 9.39 22.85
C PRO A 49 -5.79 9.52 22.64
N VAL A 50 -5.20 10.45 23.39
CA VAL A 50 -3.74 10.64 23.43
C VAL A 50 -3.05 9.32 23.77
N GLY A 51 -2.04 8.93 22.98
CA GLY A 51 -1.28 7.70 23.17
C GLY A 51 -1.77 6.49 22.36
N ALA A 52 -2.80 6.65 21.52
CA ALA A 52 -3.20 5.62 20.56
C ALA A 52 -2.03 5.21 19.64
N PRO A 53 -1.87 3.91 19.31
CA PRO A 53 -0.77 3.44 18.47
C PRO A 53 -1.00 3.84 17.01
N LEU A 54 -0.11 4.68 16.46
CA LEU A 54 -0.19 5.18 15.08
C LEU A 54 0.93 4.66 14.17
N ARG A 55 1.83 3.80 14.68
CA ARG A 55 3.07 3.40 13.99
C ARG A 55 2.83 2.79 12.60
N PHE A 56 1.70 2.11 12.42
CA PHE A 56 1.39 1.44 11.16
C PHE A 56 1.04 2.44 10.06
N PHE A 57 0.32 3.51 10.42
CA PHE A 57 -0.11 4.55 9.47
C PHE A 57 0.96 5.62 9.25
N ARG A 58 1.85 5.82 10.23
CA ARG A 58 2.97 6.75 10.11
C ARG A 58 4.15 6.09 9.39
N SER A 59 4.41 6.54 8.17
CA SER A 59 5.55 6.19 7.36
C SER A 59 6.50 7.38 7.26
N SER A 60 7.58 7.36 8.05
CA SER A 60 8.69 8.30 7.87
C SER A 60 9.23 8.22 6.43
N GLY A 61 9.22 9.35 5.72
CA GLY A 61 9.75 9.44 4.36
C GLY A 61 8.81 8.97 3.25
N ALA A 62 7.49 8.90 3.48
CA ALA A 62 6.52 8.52 2.44
C ALA A 62 6.63 9.38 1.17
N GLU A 63 6.83 10.70 1.31
CA GLU A 63 7.02 11.61 0.16
C GLU A 63 8.31 11.29 -0.63
N ALA A 64 9.41 11.02 0.06
CA ALA A 64 10.68 10.66 -0.58
C ALA A 64 10.58 9.29 -1.28
N ALA A 65 9.92 8.32 -0.66
CA ALA A 65 9.65 7.02 -1.26
C ALA A 65 8.79 7.16 -2.52
N TRP A 66 7.75 8.00 -2.49
CA TRP A 66 6.93 8.30 -3.65
C TRP A 66 7.70 8.98 -4.79
N ALA A 67 8.58 9.94 -4.46
CA ALA A 67 9.44 10.58 -5.45
C ALA A 67 10.39 9.58 -6.12
N ASN A 68 11.02 8.70 -5.33
CA ASN A 68 11.88 7.64 -5.83
C ASN A 68 11.11 6.64 -6.71
N PHE A 69 9.91 6.24 -6.28
CA PHE A 69 9.01 5.42 -7.08
C PHE A 69 8.66 6.10 -8.40
N SER A 70 8.32 7.38 -8.39
CA SER A 70 7.96 8.13 -9.60
C SER A 70 9.10 8.13 -10.63
N LEU A 71 10.35 8.31 -10.17
CA LEU A 71 11.54 8.20 -11.03
C LEU A 71 11.74 6.78 -11.57
N PHE A 72 11.49 5.76 -10.75
CA PHE A 72 11.54 4.37 -11.19
C PHE A 72 10.47 4.04 -12.23
N ALA A 73 9.22 4.47 -11.99
CA ALA A 73 8.07 4.24 -12.86
C ALA A 73 8.22 4.92 -14.22
N ALA A 74 8.93 6.05 -14.29
CA ALA A 74 9.25 6.75 -15.54
C ALA A 74 10.08 5.91 -16.53
N ARG A 75 10.64 4.77 -16.10
CA ARG A 75 11.34 3.81 -16.97
C ARG A 75 10.39 2.90 -17.75
N CYS A 76 9.09 2.92 -17.45
CA CYS A 76 8.09 2.13 -18.18
C CYS A 76 7.89 2.68 -19.60
N PRO A 77 8.01 1.83 -20.64
CA PRO A 77 7.59 2.21 -21.97
C PRO A 77 6.10 2.57 -22.01
N PRO A 78 5.66 3.60 -22.77
CA PRO A 78 4.27 4.01 -22.84
C PRO A 78 3.30 2.87 -23.23
N GLU A 79 3.73 1.98 -24.12
CA GLU A 79 2.97 0.82 -24.58
C GLU A 79 2.72 -0.23 -23.48
N GLN A 80 3.49 -0.20 -22.38
CA GLN A 80 3.35 -1.12 -21.26
C GLN A 80 2.56 -0.53 -20.08
N ILE A 81 2.16 0.74 -20.15
CA ILE A 81 1.38 1.39 -19.07
C ILE A 81 0.07 0.63 -18.78
N GLY A 82 -0.56 0.05 -19.81
CA GLY A 82 -1.75 -0.78 -19.63
C GLY A 82 -1.53 -1.93 -18.64
N LEU A 83 -0.41 -2.65 -18.77
CA LEU A 83 -0.06 -3.78 -17.90
C LEU A 83 0.27 -3.33 -16.46
N CYS A 84 0.89 -2.15 -16.30
CA CYS A 84 1.07 -1.53 -14.99
C CYS A 84 -0.28 -1.30 -14.31
N CYS A 85 -1.23 -0.72 -15.03
CA CYS A 85 -2.58 -0.44 -14.52
C CYS A 85 -3.34 -1.73 -14.18
N GLU A 86 -3.30 -2.74 -15.04
CA GLU A 86 -3.93 -4.04 -14.79
C GLU A 86 -3.40 -4.68 -13.50
N THR A 87 -2.07 -4.65 -13.31
CA THR A 87 -1.45 -5.20 -12.09
C THR A 87 -1.82 -4.38 -10.85
N ALA A 88 -1.85 -3.05 -10.94
CA ALA A 88 -2.28 -2.20 -9.84
C ALA A 88 -3.75 -2.47 -9.43
N VAL A 89 -4.64 -2.63 -10.42
CA VAL A 89 -6.04 -2.99 -10.18
C VAL A 89 -6.17 -4.36 -9.52
N ALA A 90 -5.42 -5.37 -10.01
CA ALA A 90 -5.41 -6.71 -9.42
C ALA A 90 -4.90 -6.69 -7.96
N ALA A 91 -3.84 -5.93 -7.67
CA ALA A 91 -3.31 -5.76 -6.32
C ALA A 91 -4.33 -5.07 -5.39
N PHE A 92 -5.02 -4.02 -5.85
CA PHE A 92 -6.10 -3.38 -5.09
C PHE A 92 -7.23 -4.34 -4.78
N ALA A 93 -7.69 -5.10 -5.78
CA ALA A 93 -8.75 -6.09 -5.61
C ALA A 93 -8.34 -7.16 -4.59
N PHE A 94 -7.10 -7.64 -4.66
CA PHE A 94 -6.56 -8.60 -3.69
C PHE A 94 -6.61 -8.07 -2.25
N ILE A 95 -6.13 -6.84 -2.02
CA ILE A 95 -6.12 -6.22 -0.69
C ILE A 95 -7.55 -6.02 -0.18
N ARG A 96 -8.45 -5.50 -1.01
CA ARG A 96 -9.87 -5.31 -0.66
C ARG A 96 -10.51 -6.63 -0.25
N ASP A 97 -10.38 -7.66 -1.09
CA ASP A 97 -10.97 -8.97 -0.85
C ASP A 97 -10.41 -9.63 0.42
N HIS A 98 -9.13 -9.41 0.74
CA HIS A 98 -8.55 -9.87 2.00
C HIS A 98 -9.14 -9.12 3.20
N LEU A 99 -9.26 -7.78 3.13
CA LEU A 99 -9.84 -6.98 4.21
C LEU A 99 -11.32 -7.27 4.45
N ASP A 100 -12.10 -7.53 3.41
CA ASP A 100 -13.53 -7.86 3.53
C ASP A 100 -13.77 -9.21 4.23
N ARG A 101 -12.81 -10.15 4.18
CA ARG A 101 -12.87 -11.43 4.89
C ARG A 101 -12.53 -11.34 6.38
N LEU A 102 -11.92 -10.23 6.81
CA LEU A 102 -11.60 -9.99 8.23
C LEU A 102 -12.79 -9.45 9.02
N ARG A 103 -13.94 -9.24 8.37
CA ARG A 103 -15.21 -8.82 8.99
C ARG A 103 -16.02 -10.03 9.45
#